data_AF-A0A4P5U1W6-F1
#
_entry.id   AF-A0A4P5U1W6-F1
#
_cell.length_a   1.000
_cell.length_b   1.000
_cell.length_c   1.000
_cell.angle_alpha   90.00
_cell.angle_beta   90.00
_cell.angle_gamma   90.00
#
_symmetry.space_group_name_H-M   'P 1'
#
loop_
_entity.id
_entity.type
_entity.pdbx_description
1 polymer ?
#
loop_
_entity_poly.entity_id
_entity_poly.type
_entity_poly.pdbx_seq_one_letter_code
_entity_poly.pdbx_strand_id
1 'polypeptide(L)'
;MTSTLNADSTISVFVTRSVGALATGLPDSITTAIVDLYEDGNLLFNIPYASFGNYTYNYHPVIGRSYKVTVSAPGFDESIEATTSIPAPPQVDTFSYALVPITNNQQWSSTALEGSVTINDPSGENYYMIQAVDNYTDTFANEEYPSVLYLTTDDPLIGNSQQYSASLLFTDFSFNGIAYTIRFNSESYWGAIGTNHLTYKVYSLSKESYLYLISLQNYYNNKDNPFSEPVQVYSNVSSQMGILGAVSKWEVQIF
;
A
#
# COMPACT_ATOMS: atom_id res chain seq x y z
N MET A 1 4.83 12.29 -10.55
CA MET A 1 5.87 11.28 -10.20
C MET A 1 5.24 10.31 -9.22
N THR A 2 5.42 9.00 -9.39
CA THR A 2 4.89 8.00 -8.45
C THR A 2 5.97 6.99 -8.13
N SER A 3 6.22 6.72 -6.85
CA SER A 3 7.15 5.70 -6.38
C SER A 3 6.77 5.23 -4.99
N THR A 4 7.00 3.95 -4.71
CA THR A 4 6.91 3.38 -3.36
C THR A 4 8.21 2.65 -3.08
N LEU A 5 8.87 3.02 -1.98
CA LEU A 5 10.10 2.40 -1.52
C LEU A 5 9.76 1.24 -0.59
N ASN A 6 10.39 0.10 -0.83
CA ASN A 6 10.35 -1.04 0.06
C ASN A 6 11.73 -1.70 0.05
N ALA A 7 12.26 -2.04 1.22
CA ALA A 7 13.56 -2.69 1.36
C ALA A 7 13.63 -4.04 0.63
N ASP A 8 12.51 -4.73 0.50
CA ASP A 8 12.42 -6.03 -0.19
C ASP A 8 12.37 -5.89 -1.72
N SER A 9 12.41 -4.67 -2.26
CA SER A 9 12.25 -4.41 -3.69
C SER A 9 13.27 -3.43 -4.24
N THR A 10 13.55 -3.54 -5.53
CA THR A 10 14.38 -2.56 -6.23
C THR A 10 13.65 -1.23 -6.38
N ILE A 11 14.38 -0.12 -6.26
CA ILE A 11 13.84 1.21 -6.53
C ILE A 11 13.24 1.32 -7.94
N SER A 12 12.02 1.84 -8.02
CA SER A 12 11.33 2.19 -9.26
C SER A 12 10.62 3.53 -9.11
N VAL A 13 10.86 4.43 -10.06
CA VAL A 13 10.24 5.77 -10.11
C VAL A 13 9.54 5.93 -11.45
N PHE A 14 8.22 6.16 -11.40
CA PHE A 14 7.40 6.41 -12.58
C PHE A 14 7.23 7.90 -12.82
N VAL A 15 7.63 8.38 -14.00
CA VAL A 15 7.64 9.80 -14.36
C VAL A 15 6.75 10.05 -15.59
N THR A 16 5.70 10.84 -15.39
CA THR A 16 4.73 11.22 -16.41
C THR A 16 4.43 12.72 -16.36
N ARG A 17 3.83 13.23 -17.44
CA ARG A 17 3.24 14.57 -17.50
C ARG A 17 1.89 14.57 -16.79
N SER A 18 1.67 15.53 -15.90
CA SER A 18 0.34 15.77 -15.33
C SER A 18 -0.66 16.06 -16.46
N VAL A 19 -1.84 15.44 -16.39
CA VAL A 19 -2.94 15.72 -17.29
C VAL A 19 -3.97 16.60 -16.58
N GLY A 20 -4.58 17.54 -17.33
CA GLY A 20 -5.65 18.38 -16.78
C GLY A 20 -6.89 17.55 -16.41
N ALA A 21 -7.73 18.07 -15.51
CA ALA A 21 -8.91 17.36 -14.97
C ALA A 21 -9.94 16.90 -16.03
N LEU A 22 -9.90 17.48 -17.23
CA LEU A 22 -10.80 17.17 -18.36
C LEU A 22 -10.14 16.27 -19.42
N ALA A 23 -8.90 15.86 -19.23
CA ALA A 23 -8.19 15.01 -20.19
C ALA A 23 -8.78 13.60 -20.18
N THR A 24 -9.01 13.05 -21.36
CA THR A 24 -9.57 11.70 -21.56
C THR A 24 -8.51 10.64 -21.87
N GLY A 25 -7.24 11.03 -21.95
CA GLY A 25 -6.10 10.16 -22.26
C GLY A 25 -5.24 9.83 -21.04
N LEU A 26 -4.42 8.79 -21.17
CA LEU A 26 -3.40 8.46 -20.17
C LEU A 26 -2.29 9.54 -20.14
N PRO A 27 -1.67 9.79 -18.98
CA PRO A 27 -0.50 10.65 -18.86
C PRO A 27 0.65 10.23 -19.79
N ASP A 28 1.22 11.20 -20.51
CA ASP A 28 2.40 10.96 -21.35
C ASP A 28 3.61 10.63 -20.47
N SER A 29 4.33 9.56 -20.79
CA SER A 29 5.57 9.19 -20.12
C SER A 29 6.71 10.16 -20.48
N ILE A 30 7.52 10.54 -19.48
CA ILE A 30 8.73 11.33 -19.70
C ILE A 30 9.94 10.39 -19.72
N THR A 31 10.58 10.23 -20.88
CA THR A 31 11.68 9.26 -21.09
C THR A 31 13.09 9.88 -21.02
N THR A 32 13.18 11.20 -20.91
CA THR A 32 14.42 11.98 -20.95
C THR A 32 14.70 12.72 -19.64
N ALA A 33 14.05 12.32 -18.54
CA ALA A 33 14.26 12.93 -17.25
C ALA A 33 15.59 12.49 -16.62
N ILE A 34 16.17 13.36 -15.81
CA ILE A 34 17.26 13.06 -14.88
C ILE A 34 16.60 12.80 -13.53
N VAL A 35 16.71 11.56 -13.04
CA VAL A 35 16.11 11.10 -11.79
C VAL A 35 17.22 10.78 -10.79
N ASP A 36 17.36 11.58 -9.73
CA ASP A 36 18.40 11.37 -8.73
C ASP A 36 17.82 10.83 -7.43
N LEU A 37 18.50 9.86 -6.82
CA LEU A 37 18.20 9.34 -5.50
C LEU A 37 19.23 9.82 -4.50
N TYR A 38 18.75 10.35 -3.37
CA TYR A 38 19.55 10.73 -2.22
C TYR A 38 19.20 9.83 -1.04
N GLU A 39 20.20 9.45 -0.25
CA GLU A 39 20.07 8.75 1.03
C GLU A 39 20.67 9.61 2.15
N ASP A 40 19.90 9.88 3.19
CA ASP A 40 20.28 10.71 4.34
C ASP A 40 20.93 12.06 3.93
N GLY A 41 20.41 12.66 2.85
CA GLY A 41 20.86 13.95 2.30
C GLY A 41 22.02 13.86 1.30
N ASN A 42 22.65 12.71 1.13
CA ASN A 42 23.75 12.53 0.18
C ASN A 42 23.24 11.97 -1.15
N LEU A 43 23.68 12.55 -2.27
CA LEU A 43 23.41 11.99 -3.59
C LEU A 43 24.02 10.59 -3.68
N LEU A 44 23.18 9.58 -3.95
CA LEU A 44 23.61 8.20 -4.05
C LEU A 44 23.92 7.84 -5.51
N PHE A 45 22.93 8.00 -6.40
CA PHE A 45 23.09 7.79 -7.85
C PHE A 45 21.94 8.41 -8.65
N ASN A 46 22.16 8.52 -9.96
CA ASN A 46 21.10 8.74 -10.94
C ASN A 46 20.44 7.41 -11.30
N ILE A 47 19.11 7.36 -11.27
CA ILE A 47 18.30 6.20 -11.66
C ILE A 47 18.14 6.22 -13.18
N PRO A 48 18.65 5.21 -13.91
CA PRO A 48 18.55 5.16 -15.35
C PRO A 48 17.12 4.89 -15.82
N TYR A 49 16.79 5.41 -17.01
CA TYR A 49 15.55 5.07 -17.70
C TYR A 49 15.51 3.58 -18.05
N ALA A 50 14.36 2.94 -17.77
CA ALA A 50 14.10 1.56 -18.14
C ALA A 50 13.13 1.48 -19.32
N SER A 51 11.83 1.70 -19.08
CA SER A 51 10.79 1.63 -20.11
C SER A 51 9.49 2.29 -19.64
N PHE A 52 8.69 2.80 -20.60
CA PHE A 52 7.36 3.35 -20.34
C PHE A 52 7.31 4.39 -19.21
N GLY A 53 8.30 5.29 -19.14
CA GLY A 53 8.38 6.30 -18.08
C GLY A 53 8.87 5.79 -16.72
N ASN A 54 9.19 4.49 -16.60
CA ASN A 54 9.86 3.95 -15.42
C ASN A 54 11.37 4.18 -15.49
N TYR A 55 11.91 4.61 -14.37
CA TYR A 55 13.33 4.69 -14.07
C TYR A 55 13.59 3.69 -12.94
N THR A 56 14.51 2.76 -13.16
CA THR A 56 14.78 1.67 -12.19
C THR A 56 16.27 1.49 -11.99
N TYR A 57 16.64 1.10 -10.78
CA TYR A 57 18.02 0.74 -10.45
C TYR A 57 18.01 -0.46 -9.51
N ASN A 58 18.97 -1.38 -9.67
CA ASN A 58 19.07 -2.54 -8.80
C ASN A 58 19.67 -2.15 -7.45
N TYR A 59 18.86 -1.47 -6.65
CA TYR A 59 19.19 -1.03 -5.30
C TYR A 59 17.99 -1.23 -4.39
N HIS A 60 18.26 -1.87 -3.26
CA HIS A 60 17.31 -2.15 -2.20
C HIS A 60 17.48 -1.10 -1.12
N PRO A 61 16.50 -0.21 -0.91
CA PRO A 61 16.63 0.82 0.10
C PRO A 61 16.57 0.23 1.52
N VAL A 62 17.17 0.91 2.48
CA VAL A 62 17.52 0.38 3.81
C VAL A 62 16.52 0.88 4.85
N ILE A 63 16.08 -0.03 5.73
CA ILE A 63 15.17 0.27 6.84
C ILE A 63 15.77 1.37 7.74
N GLY A 64 14.93 2.34 8.12
CA GLY A 64 15.30 3.45 8.99
C GLY A 64 16.03 4.62 8.32
N ARG A 65 16.34 4.51 7.01
CA ARG A 65 16.97 5.60 6.24
C ARG A 65 15.95 6.55 5.64
N SER A 66 16.36 7.80 5.45
CA SER A 66 15.58 8.80 4.70
C SER A 66 16.03 8.85 3.25
N TYR A 67 15.07 8.95 2.36
CA TYR A 67 15.29 9.05 0.92
C TYR A 67 14.66 10.31 0.35
N LYS A 68 15.35 10.92 -0.61
CA LYS A 68 14.81 11.97 -1.46
C LYS A 68 14.97 11.57 -2.92
N VAL A 69 13.92 11.76 -3.71
CA VAL A 69 13.98 11.65 -5.16
C VAL A 69 13.83 13.03 -5.75
N THR A 70 14.73 13.42 -6.65
CA THR A 70 14.60 14.65 -7.44
C THR A 70 14.48 14.30 -8.92
N VAL A 71 13.59 14.98 -9.63
CA VAL A 71 13.39 14.79 -11.07
C VAL A 71 13.45 16.12 -11.79
N SER A 72 14.28 16.18 -12.81
CA SER A 72 14.31 17.27 -13.79
C SER A 72 14.16 16.71 -15.18
N ALA A 73 13.52 17.45 -16.09
CA ALA A 73 13.30 17.00 -17.46
C ALA A 73 13.35 18.17 -18.45
N PRO A 74 13.88 17.97 -19.67
CA PRO A 74 13.84 19.01 -20.70
C PRO A 74 12.40 19.48 -20.98
N GLY A 75 12.22 20.80 -21.08
CA GLY A 75 10.92 21.42 -21.30
C GLY A 75 10.12 21.71 -20.01
N PHE A 76 10.74 21.53 -18.84
CA PHE A 76 10.21 21.94 -17.55
C PHE A 76 11.24 22.85 -16.86
N ASP A 77 10.80 24.03 -16.42
CA ASP A 77 11.69 25.04 -15.82
C ASP A 77 12.09 24.71 -14.38
N GLU A 78 11.27 23.91 -13.69
CA GLU A 78 11.47 23.53 -12.28
C GLU A 78 11.66 22.02 -12.14
N SER A 79 12.62 21.63 -11.30
CA SER A 79 12.73 20.25 -10.81
C SER A 79 11.70 19.99 -9.72
N ILE A 80 11.18 18.78 -9.68
CA ILE A 80 10.33 18.31 -8.58
C ILE A 80 11.13 17.44 -7.62
N GLU A 81 10.74 17.44 -6.36
CA GLU A 81 11.31 16.55 -5.35
C GLU A 81 10.24 15.99 -4.43
N ALA A 82 10.55 14.83 -3.84
CA ALA A 82 9.75 14.22 -2.79
C ALA A 82 10.67 13.47 -1.81
N THR A 83 10.24 13.39 -0.55
CA THR A 83 11.00 12.74 0.53
C THR A 83 10.15 11.72 1.25
N THR A 84 10.77 10.65 1.73
CA THR A 84 10.14 9.68 2.64
C THR A 84 11.22 9.01 3.50
N SER A 85 10.81 8.24 4.50
CA SER A 85 11.72 7.41 5.30
C SER A 85 11.16 6.00 5.41
N ILE A 86 12.03 4.99 5.32
CA ILE A 86 11.59 3.59 5.43
C ILE A 86 11.30 3.26 6.89
N PRO A 87 10.04 2.97 7.26
CA PRO A 87 9.71 2.63 8.63
C PRO A 87 10.32 1.28 9.02
N ALA A 88 10.55 1.06 10.32
CA ALA A 88 10.85 -0.27 10.83
C ALA A 88 9.67 -1.22 10.56
N PRO A 89 9.92 -2.51 10.26
CA PRO A 89 8.84 -3.48 10.06
C PRO A 89 8.03 -3.63 11.35
N PRO A 90 6.71 -3.89 11.24
CA PRO A 90 5.85 -4.03 12.39
C PRO A 90 6.32 -5.20 13.26
N GLN A 91 6.41 -4.98 14.58
CA GLN A 91 6.74 -6.04 15.53
C GLN A 91 5.46 -6.80 15.87
N VAL A 92 5.29 -7.96 15.25
CA VAL A 92 4.11 -8.81 15.49
C VAL A 92 4.42 -9.82 16.58
N ASP A 93 3.77 -9.68 17.73
CA ASP A 93 3.93 -10.59 18.87
C ASP A 93 3.16 -11.90 18.65
N THR A 94 1.93 -11.80 18.16
CA THR A 94 1.06 -12.96 17.91
C THR A 94 0.24 -12.76 16.65
N PHE A 95 0.09 -13.85 15.90
CA PHE A 95 -0.88 -13.99 14.82
C PHE A 95 -1.65 -15.28 15.03
N SER A 96 -2.97 -15.22 15.00
CA SER A 96 -3.84 -16.38 15.13
C SER A 96 -5.00 -16.30 14.15
N TYR A 97 -5.48 -17.47 13.74
CA TYR A 97 -6.62 -17.58 12.83
C TYR A 97 -7.51 -18.76 13.22
N ALA A 98 -8.78 -18.66 12.85
CA ALA A 98 -9.75 -19.75 12.94
C ALA A 98 -10.58 -19.81 11.65
N LEU A 99 -10.83 -21.03 11.18
CA LEU A 99 -11.78 -21.28 10.09
C LEU A 99 -13.18 -21.39 10.67
N VAL A 100 -14.10 -20.56 10.20
CA VAL A 100 -15.48 -20.48 10.67
C VAL A 100 -16.43 -20.93 9.55
N PRO A 101 -17.15 -22.05 9.73
CA PRO A 101 -18.14 -22.48 8.75
C PRO A 101 -19.30 -21.49 8.67
N ILE A 102 -19.54 -20.92 7.49
CA ILE A 102 -20.72 -20.13 7.18
C ILE A 102 -21.79 -21.08 6.62
N THR A 103 -22.90 -21.19 7.34
CA THR A 103 -24.08 -21.90 6.85
C THR A 103 -25.06 -20.87 6.29
N ASN A 104 -25.16 -20.73 4.97
CA ASN A 104 -26.20 -19.90 4.38
C ASN A 104 -27.50 -20.70 4.19
N ASN A 105 -28.63 -20.00 4.15
CA ASN A 105 -29.96 -20.60 4.01
C ASN A 105 -30.19 -21.27 2.64
N GLN A 106 -29.18 -21.26 1.75
CA GLN A 106 -29.24 -21.76 0.37
C GLN A 106 -28.32 -22.99 0.13
N GLN A 107 -27.90 -23.71 1.17
CA GLN A 107 -27.15 -24.97 1.08
C GLN A 107 -25.71 -24.89 0.51
N TRP A 108 -25.14 -23.70 0.35
CA TRP A 108 -23.72 -23.56 0.02
C TRP A 108 -22.92 -23.39 1.32
N SER A 109 -21.99 -24.31 1.58
CA SER A 109 -21.00 -24.14 2.66
C SER A 109 -19.90 -23.20 2.18
N SER A 110 -19.75 -22.06 2.85
CA SER A 110 -18.57 -21.19 2.73
C SER A 110 -17.80 -21.23 4.05
N THR A 111 -16.52 -20.89 4.03
CA THR A 111 -15.67 -20.79 5.22
C THR A 111 -15.18 -19.35 5.32
N ALA A 112 -15.57 -18.65 6.39
CA ALA A 112 -14.92 -17.41 6.78
C ALA A 112 -13.60 -17.73 7.50
N LEU A 113 -12.66 -16.80 7.46
CA LEU A 113 -11.49 -16.84 8.32
C LEU A 113 -11.49 -15.64 9.25
N GLU A 114 -11.56 -15.93 10.54
CA GLU A 114 -11.41 -14.98 11.63
C GLU A 114 -9.93 -14.93 12.01
N GLY A 115 -9.30 -13.76 11.81
CA GLY A 115 -7.91 -13.53 12.12
C GLY A 115 -7.74 -12.52 13.25
N SER A 116 -6.62 -12.61 13.96
CA SER A 116 -6.17 -11.55 14.85
C SER A 116 -4.66 -11.43 14.83
N VAL A 117 -4.20 -10.19 14.92
CA VAL A 117 -2.77 -9.86 15.01
C VAL A 117 -2.54 -8.91 16.18
N THR A 118 -1.52 -9.21 16.99
CA THR A 118 -1.06 -8.31 18.05
C THR A 118 0.23 -7.64 17.59
N ILE A 119 0.19 -6.32 17.50
CA ILE A 119 1.33 -5.48 17.14
C ILE A 119 1.88 -4.87 18.43
N ASN A 120 3.19 -5.03 18.65
CA ASN A 120 3.93 -4.33 19.70
C ASN A 120 4.38 -2.98 19.15
N ASP A 121 3.54 -1.96 19.35
CA ASP A 121 3.73 -0.62 18.78
C ASP A 121 4.88 0.14 19.50
N PRO A 122 5.88 0.66 18.76
CA PRO A 122 6.90 1.51 19.33
C PRO A 122 6.36 2.92 19.59
N SER A 123 6.89 3.64 20.59
CA SER A 123 6.49 5.04 20.80
C SER A 123 6.74 5.91 19.57
N GLY A 124 5.75 6.71 19.15
CA GLY A 124 5.88 7.57 17.96
C GLY A 124 4.53 7.87 17.33
N GLU A 125 4.52 8.43 16.11
CA GLU A 125 3.34 8.33 15.25
C GLU A 125 3.59 7.17 14.29
N ASN A 126 2.77 6.12 14.35
CA ASN A 126 2.91 4.94 13.50
C ASN A 126 1.66 4.72 12.64
N TYR A 127 1.89 4.26 11.42
CA TYR A 127 0.87 4.07 10.41
C TYR A 127 0.92 2.64 9.91
N TYR A 128 -0.24 1.98 9.83
CA TYR A 128 -0.33 0.55 9.56
C TYR A 128 -1.31 0.23 8.45
N MET A 129 -1.03 -0.89 7.78
CA MET A 129 -1.95 -1.52 6.84
C MET A 129 -1.95 -3.05 7.04
N ILE A 130 -3.13 -3.67 7.04
CA ILE A 130 -3.25 -5.13 6.99
C ILE A 130 -3.86 -5.52 5.64
N GLN A 131 -3.26 -6.52 4.98
CA GLN A 131 -3.76 -7.13 3.75
C GLN A 131 -3.71 -8.65 3.85
N ALA A 132 -4.58 -9.31 3.08
CA ALA A 132 -4.56 -10.74 2.89
C ALA A 132 -4.54 -11.04 1.38
N VAL A 133 -3.70 -11.99 0.98
CA VAL A 133 -3.54 -12.40 -0.42
C VAL A 133 -3.71 -13.91 -0.50
N ASP A 134 -4.74 -14.35 -1.22
CA ASP A 134 -4.99 -15.74 -1.57
C ASP A 134 -4.39 -16.01 -2.94
N ASN A 135 -3.52 -17.01 -3.05
CA ASN A 135 -2.97 -17.42 -4.33
C ASN A 135 -3.86 -18.52 -4.92
N TYR A 136 -4.81 -18.15 -5.78
CA TYR A 136 -5.70 -19.15 -6.37
C TYR A 136 -5.05 -19.76 -7.62
N THR A 137 -5.22 -21.08 -7.77
CA THR A 137 -4.81 -21.77 -8.99
C THR A 137 -5.92 -21.69 -10.04
N ASP A 138 -5.65 -21.06 -11.18
CA ASP A 138 -6.50 -21.19 -12.35
C ASP A 138 -6.31 -22.60 -12.93
N THR A 139 -7.33 -23.44 -12.80
CA THR A 139 -7.28 -24.84 -13.24
C THR A 139 -7.22 -25.01 -14.75
N PHE A 140 -7.56 -23.98 -15.54
CA PHE A 140 -7.44 -24.00 -17.00
C PHE A 140 -6.03 -23.60 -17.46
N ALA A 141 -5.43 -22.60 -16.82
CA ALA A 141 -4.08 -22.14 -17.14
C ALA A 141 -2.98 -22.94 -16.44
N ASN A 142 -3.32 -23.66 -15.36
CA ASN A 142 -2.37 -24.26 -14.41
C ASN A 142 -1.34 -23.23 -13.91
N GLU A 143 -1.81 -22.01 -13.67
CA GLU A 143 -1.05 -20.88 -13.14
C GLU A 143 -1.68 -20.40 -11.85
N GLU A 144 -0.84 -19.92 -10.94
CA GLU A 144 -1.24 -19.39 -9.64
C GLU A 144 -1.28 -17.86 -9.73
N TYR A 145 -2.41 -17.27 -9.35
CA TYR A 145 -2.62 -15.83 -9.40
C TYR A 145 -2.88 -15.28 -8.00
N PRO A 146 -2.14 -14.24 -7.57
CA PRO A 146 -2.42 -13.57 -6.30
C PRO A 146 -3.75 -12.80 -6.39
N SER A 147 -4.62 -13.03 -5.44
CA SER A 147 -5.91 -12.34 -5.28
C SER A 147 -5.97 -11.69 -3.91
N VAL A 148 -6.15 -10.36 -3.87
CA VAL A 148 -6.32 -9.64 -2.61
C VAL A 148 -7.70 -9.96 -2.05
N LEU A 149 -7.75 -10.43 -0.81
CA LEU A 149 -9.01 -10.69 -0.10
C LEU A 149 -9.56 -9.41 0.51
N TYR A 150 -10.89 -9.35 0.61
CA TYR A 150 -11.54 -8.32 1.38
C TYR A 150 -11.43 -8.62 2.87
N LEU A 151 -11.11 -7.58 3.63
CA LEU A 151 -11.07 -7.61 5.09
C LEU A 151 -12.20 -6.76 5.67
N THR A 152 -12.74 -7.22 6.78
CA THR A 152 -13.69 -6.46 7.62
C THR A 152 -13.26 -6.54 9.08
N THR A 153 -13.69 -5.57 9.89
CA THR A 153 -13.37 -5.52 11.33
C THR A 153 -14.43 -4.70 12.05
N ASP A 154 -14.75 -5.07 13.29
CA ASP A 154 -15.60 -4.26 14.17
C ASP A 154 -14.78 -3.31 15.06
N ASP A 155 -13.47 -3.23 14.82
CA ASP A 155 -12.58 -2.35 15.57
C ASP A 155 -12.88 -0.88 15.26
N PRO A 156 -13.34 -0.09 16.24
CA PRO A 156 -13.70 1.31 16.02
C PRO A 156 -12.49 2.20 15.71
N LEU A 157 -11.26 1.73 15.93
CA LEU A 157 -10.03 2.47 15.62
C LEU A 157 -9.66 2.38 14.13
N ILE A 158 -10.28 1.46 13.39
CA ILE A 158 -10.01 1.25 11.98
C ILE A 158 -11.09 1.97 11.17
N GLY A 159 -10.78 3.20 10.73
CA GLY A 159 -11.77 4.09 10.12
C GLY A 159 -12.32 3.63 8.77
N ASN A 160 -11.66 2.69 8.09
CA ASN A 160 -12.09 2.16 6.80
C ASN A 160 -12.77 0.78 6.89
N SER A 161 -13.24 0.41 8.09
CA SER A 161 -13.81 -0.90 8.42
C SER A 161 -15.25 -1.13 7.95
N GLN A 162 -16.00 -0.07 7.63
CA GLN A 162 -17.44 -0.15 7.37
C GLN A 162 -17.81 -0.74 5.99
N GLN A 163 -16.84 -1.16 5.19
CA GLN A 163 -17.05 -1.77 3.89
C GLN A 163 -15.95 -2.81 3.62
N TYR A 164 -16.29 -3.85 2.85
CA TYR A 164 -15.32 -4.79 2.29
C TYR A 164 -14.14 -4.02 1.67
N SER A 165 -13.01 -4.02 2.35
CA SER A 165 -11.84 -3.24 1.97
C SER A 165 -10.71 -4.19 1.61
N ALA A 166 -10.00 -3.90 0.51
CA ALA A 166 -8.81 -4.66 0.12
C ALA A 166 -7.65 -4.52 1.15
N SER A 167 -7.80 -3.62 2.12
CA SER A 167 -6.86 -3.42 3.22
C SER A 167 -7.50 -2.71 4.41
N LEU A 168 -7.10 -3.05 5.63
CA LEU A 168 -7.41 -2.26 6.83
C LEU A 168 -6.32 -1.20 7.02
N LEU A 169 -6.68 0.08 7.03
CA LEU A 169 -5.74 1.21 7.18
C LEU A 169 -6.01 1.94 8.50
N PHE A 170 -4.99 2.11 9.32
CA PHE A 170 -5.15 2.70 10.65
C PHE A 170 -3.84 3.32 11.18
N THR A 171 -3.99 4.09 12.26
CA THR A 171 -2.90 4.73 13.00
C THR A 171 -2.85 4.20 14.42
N ASP A 172 -1.73 4.35 15.10
CA ASP A 172 -1.53 4.03 16.52
C ASP A 172 -2.12 5.05 17.51
N PHE A 173 -2.90 6.05 17.05
CA PHE A 173 -3.38 7.16 17.89
C PHE A 173 -3.94 6.75 19.26
N SER A 174 -4.64 5.60 19.36
CA SER A 174 -5.21 5.11 20.63
C SER A 174 -4.40 4.01 21.32
N PHE A 175 -3.29 3.56 20.75
CA PHE A 175 -2.42 2.50 21.29
C PHE A 175 -0.91 2.77 21.14
N ASN A 176 -0.52 4.04 20.98
CA ASN A 176 0.86 4.47 20.84
C ASN A 176 1.75 3.94 21.99
N GLY A 177 2.81 3.23 21.64
CA GLY A 177 3.81 2.68 22.56
C GLY A 177 3.34 1.47 23.37
N ILE A 178 2.17 0.90 23.05
CA ILE A 178 1.62 -0.29 23.73
C ILE A 178 1.20 -1.36 22.74
N ALA A 179 1.22 -2.62 23.19
CA ALA A 179 0.74 -3.72 22.37
C ALA A 179 -0.78 -3.62 22.13
N TYR A 180 -1.21 -3.85 20.89
CA TYR A 180 -2.61 -3.79 20.49
C TYR A 180 -3.00 -4.95 19.58
N THR A 181 -4.15 -5.56 19.85
CA THR A 181 -4.68 -6.69 19.08
C THR A 181 -5.79 -6.23 18.14
N ILE A 182 -5.54 -6.29 16.84
CA ILE A 182 -6.54 -6.09 15.80
C ILE A 182 -7.19 -7.43 15.49
N ARG A 183 -8.52 -7.46 15.43
CA ARG A 183 -9.31 -8.61 14.97
C ARG A 183 -9.96 -8.28 13.64
N PHE A 184 -10.00 -9.23 12.72
CA PHE A 184 -10.57 -9.03 11.40
C PHE A 184 -11.13 -10.32 10.83
N ASN A 185 -12.06 -10.20 9.89
CA ASN A 185 -12.50 -11.30 9.05
C ASN A 185 -11.89 -11.12 7.66
N SER A 186 -11.59 -12.22 7.00
CA SER A 186 -11.26 -12.24 5.57
C SER A 186 -12.24 -13.11 4.82
N GLU A 187 -12.68 -12.64 3.66
CA GLU A 187 -13.60 -13.34 2.77
C GLU A 187 -13.00 -13.49 1.37
N SER A 188 -13.14 -14.70 0.78
CA SER A 188 -12.74 -14.99 -0.60
C SER A 188 -13.94 -14.89 -1.55
N TYR A 189 -13.71 -14.28 -2.71
CA TYR A 189 -14.73 -14.09 -3.74
C TYR A 189 -15.00 -15.37 -4.56
N TRP A 190 -14.03 -16.29 -4.63
CA TRP A 190 -14.03 -17.40 -5.60
C TRP A 190 -14.26 -18.79 -5.00
N GLY A 191 -14.37 -18.93 -3.67
CA GLY A 191 -14.59 -20.24 -3.03
C GLY A 191 -14.01 -20.34 -1.63
N ALA A 192 -14.02 -21.56 -1.09
CA ALA A 192 -13.67 -21.84 0.31
C ALA A 192 -12.24 -21.40 0.65
N ILE A 193 -12.11 -20.56 1.68
CA ILE A 193 -10.83 -20.24 2.29
C ILE A 193 -10.23 -21.53 2.90
N GLY A 194 -8.93 -21.76 2.66
CA GLY A 194 -8.18 -22.89 3.23
C GLY A 194 -7.83 -24.02 2.27
N THR A 195 -8.06 -23.86 0.97
CA THR A 195 -7.60 -24.81 -0.06
C THR A 195 -6.30 -24.40 -0.75
N ASN A 196 -5.90 -23.13 -0.60
CA ASN A 196 -4.71 -22.54 -1.22
C ASN A 196 -3.83 -21.86 -0.15
N HIS A 197 -2.62 -21.45 -0.55
CA HIS A 197 -1.71 -20.66 0.26
C HIS A 197 -2.24 -19.24 0.46
N LEU A 198 -2.61 -18.93 1.71
CA LEU A 198 -3.10 -17.60 2.10
C LEU A 198 -2.01 -16.87 2.87
N THR A 199 -1.65 -15.67 2.41
CA THR A 199 -0.63 -14.84 3.06
C THR A 199 -1.26 -13.60 3.69
N TYR A 200 -1.07 -13.43 5.00
CA TYR A 200 -1.36 -12.18 5.69
C TYR A 200 -0.12 -11.31 5.76
N LYS A 201 -0.31 -10.02 5.50
CA LYS A 201 0.75 -9.02 5.49
C LYS A 201 0.35 -7.86 6.39
N VAL A 202 1.22 -7.54 7.33
CA VAL A 202 1.12 -6.34 8.15
C VAL A 202 2.21 -5.40 7.70
N TYR A 203 1.83 -4.19 7.31
CA TYR A 203 2.76 -3.17 6.85
C TYR A 203 2.87 -2.06 7.88
N SER A 204 4.10 -1.60 8.09
CA SER A 204 4.37 -0.26 8.59
C SER A 204 4.52 0.67 7.40
N LEU A 205 3.84 1.82 7.44
CA LEU A 205 3.80 2.81 6.38
C LEU A 205 4.54 4.07 6.83
N SER A 206 5.22 4.71 5.89
CA SER A 206 5.56 6.12 6.02
C SER A 206 4.28 6.97 6.14
N LYS A 207 4.38 8.15 6.76
CA LYS A 207 3.27 9.09 6.88
C LYS A 207 2.69 9.45 5.51
N GLU A 208 3.57 9.66 4.53
CA GLU A 208 3.18 10.02 3.16
C GLU A 208 2.40 8.90 2.49
N SER A 209 2.84 7.64 2.64
CA SER A 209 2.10 6.46 2.16
C SER A 209 0.70 6.38 2.79
N TYR A 210 0.58 6.56 4.10
CA TYR A 210 -0.71 6.51 4.78
C TYR A 210 -1.66 7.61 4.28
N LEU A 211 -1.18 8.87 4.23
CA LEU A 211 -1.97 10.00 3.75
C LEU A 211 -2.40 9.84 2.30
N TYR A 212 -1.51 9.29 1.45
CA TYR A 212 -1.85 8.95 0.07
C TYR A 212 -2.96 7.90 -0.01
N LEU A 213 -2.81 6.77 0.70
CA LEU A 213 -3.77 5.68 0.64
C LEU A 213 -5.16 6.09 1.17
N ILE A 214 -5.22 6.80 2.30
CA ILE A 214 -6.51 7.23 2.88
C ILE A 214 -7.19 8.30 2.01
N SER A 215 -6.44 9.27 1.46
CA SER A 215 -7.00 10.29 0.58
C SER A 215 -7.44 9.70 -0.77
N LEU A 216 -6.73 8.70 -1.29
CA LEU A 216 -7.11 7.96 -2.49
C LEU A 216 -8.40 7.15 -2.26
N GLN A 217 -8.51 6.47 -1.12
CA GLN A 217 -9.73 5.77 -0.73
C GLN A 217 -10.91 6.74 -0.65
N ASN A 218 -10.72 7.88 0.03
CA ASN A 218 -11.74 8.92 0.12
C ASN A 218 -12.12 9.51 -1.24
N TYR A 219 -11.16 9.67 -2.16
CA TYR A 219 -11.44 10.10 -3.53
C TYR A 219 -12.37 9.11 -4.24
N TYR A 220 -12.08 7.81 -4.21
CA TYR A 220 -12.94 6.81 -4.85
C TYR A 220 -14.32 6.70 -4.20
N ASN A 221 -14.40 6.80 -2.88
CA ASN A 221 -15.68 6.77 -2.16
C ASN A 221 -16.59 7.96 -2.52
N ASN A 222 -16.02 9.11 -2.91
CA ASN A 222 -16.77 10.32 -3.24
C ASN A 222 -16.89 10.58 -4.74
N LYS A 223 -16.18 9.83 -5.60
CA LYS A 223 -16.07 10.09 -7.05
C LYS A 223 -17.43 10.16 -7.77
N ASP A 224 -18.37 9.32 -7.37
CA ASP A 224 -19.71 9.23 -7.98
C ASP A 224 -20.81 9.88 -7.12
N ASN A 225 -20.44 10.61 -6.07
CA ASN A 225 -21.38 11.31 -5.20
C ASN A 225 -21.59 12.76 -5.69
N PRO A 226 -22.74 13.09 -6.32
CA PRO A 226 -22.98 14.43 -6.88
C PRO A 226 -23.14 15.53 -5.81
N PHE A 227 -23.13 15.17 -4.53
CA PHE A 227 -23.25 16.09 -3.39
C PHE A 227 -21.97 16.14 -2.54
N SER A 228 -20.92 15.38 -2.88
CA SER A 228 -19.65 15.46 -2.17
C SER A 228 -18.78 16.57 -2.75
N GLU A 229 -18.04 17.25 -1.87
CA GLU A 229 -16.91 18.07 -2.31
C GLU A 229 -15.82 17.18 -2.93
N PRO A 230 -15.08 17.67 -3.94
CA PRO A 230 -13.96 16.95 -4.51
C PRO A 230 -12.88 16.66 -3.45
N VAL A 231 -12.53 15.39 -3.27
CA VAL A 231 -11.41 15.00 -2.42
C VAL A 231 -10.12 15.14 -3.19
N GLN A 232 -9.22 15.99 -2.70
CA GLN A 232 -7.86 16.07 -3.23
C GLN A 232 -7.04 14.89 -2.72
N VAL A 233 -6.48 14.11 -3.65
CA VAL A 233 -5.51 13.04 -3.31
C VAL A 233 -4.21 13.70 -2.84
N TYR A 234 -3.69 13.19 -1.71
CA TYR A 234 -2.47 13.68 -1.10
C TYR A 234 -1.27 13.56 -2.05
N SER A 235 -0.36 14.53 -1.97
CA SER A 235 0.90 14.56 -2.71
C SER A 235 2.00 15.08 -1.81
N ASN A 236 3.17 14.45 -1.83
CA ASN A 236 4.40 14.98 -1.22
C ASN A 236 5.44 15.40 -2.29
N VAL A 237 5.03 15.46 -3.56
CA VAL A 237 5.88 15.97 -4.64
C VAL A 237 5.73 17.49 -4.73
N SER A 238 6.85 18.21 -4.67
CA SER A 238 6.86 19.68 -4.69
C SER A 238 6.16 20.26 -5.92
N SER A 239 5.21 21.16 -5.71
CA SER A 239 4.50 21.94 -6.75
C SER A 239 3.78 21.12 -7.83
N GLN A 240 3.63 19.80 -7.64
CA GLN A 240 3.03 18.88 -8.61
C GLN A 240 2.28 17.72 -7.93
N MET A 241 1.63 16.88 -8.73
CA MET A 241 0.98 15.66 -8.26
C MET A 241 1.94 14.46 -8.27
N GLY A 242 1.92 13.72 -7.17
CA GLY A 242 2.66 12.49 -7.07
C GLY A 242 2.89 12.02 -5.65
N ILE A 243 3.48 10.84 -5.51
CA ILE A 243 3.80 10.26 -4.22
C ILE A 243 5.16 9.61 -4.27
N LEU A 244 5.98 9.91 -3.28
CA LEU A 244 7.08 9.06 -2.83
C LEU A 244 6.72 8.58 -1.43
N GLY A 245 6.28 7.33 -1.34
CA GLY A 245 5.99 6.68 -0.07
C GLY A 245 7.01 5.60 0.25
N ALA A 246 7.05 5.14 1.49
CA ALA A 246 7.80 3.97 1.89
C ALA A 246 6.97 3.01 2.75
N VAL A 247 7.28 1.73 2.65
CA VAL A 247 6.68 0.66 3.44
C VAL A 247 7.73 -0.37 3.86
N SER A 248 7.47 -1.03 4.97
CA SER A 248 8.11 -2.28 5.38
C SER A 248 7.04 -3.22 5.91
N LYS A 249 7.31 -4.52 5.95
CA LYS A 249 6.28 -5.51 6.27
C LYS A 249 6.77 -6.64 7.15
N TRP A 250 5.80 -7.24 7.82
CA TRP A 250 5.83 -8.59 8.34
C TRP A 250 4.80 -9.41 7.56
N GLU A 251 5.07 -10.68 7.28
CA GLU A 251 4.11 -11.55 6.62
C GLU A 251 4.16 -12.99 7.14
N VAL A 252 3.02 -13.67 7.05
CA VAL A 252 2.86 -15.08 7.37
C VAL A 252 2.01 -15.75 6.31
N GLN A 253 2.48 -16.90 5.82
CA GLN A 253 1.68 -17.80 5.01
C GLN A 253 1.02 -18.84 5.90
N ILE A 254 -0.26 -19.08 5.66
CA ILE A 254 -1.04 -20.14 6.27
C ILE A 254 -1.64 -21.05 5.18
N PHE A 255 -1.76 -22.33 5.52
CA PHE A 255 -2.04 -23.45 4.60
C PHE A 255 -0.94 -23.73 3.58
#